data_AF-E1QGZ1-F1
#
_entry.id   AF-E1QGZ1-F1
#
_cell.length_a   1.000
_cell.length_b   1.000
_cell.length_c   1.000
_cell.angle_alpha   90.00
_cell.angle_beta   90.00
_cell.angle_gamma   90.00
#
_symmetry.space_group_name_H-M   'P 1'
#
loop_
_entity.id
_entity.type
_entity.pdbx_description
1 polymer ?
#
loop_
_entity_poly.entity_id
_entity_poly.type
_entity_poly.pdbx_seq_one_letter_code
_entity_poly.pdbx_strand_id
1 'polypeptide(L)'
;MARGRRGDGLPFGLVLRLARADLAHEWVLSLCLVLAVAAVLSPLMLLFGLKFGAIETMRSRLVQDPRNREVRPMTSQTFSRQWLRELAGRADVAFVVPGIRQIAATLEASLGAGPKLTLDVLPTAPGDPLLVENGAPAPGPGQCVLSFLAAESLGARVGDALEVKVKRLRGSRFESGELRLRVAGVLDQRASALKAVYAPLELLEAIENYKDGLAVPELGWPGDAPEAYPVFDGVVVALGRELGKLDELRLINGTGFGKLTRPSPAELARLTGYRVDPAWRVYLVEAAKRPVGLESVLAVKERLRGTGAFLLPWTRAVAARLLAADGSEAGSLNVLALGPLAEGAGRPRASNQRRPGRRAREWSPNPR
;
A
#
# COMPACT_ATOMS: atom_id res chain seq x y z
N MET A 1 -71.81 33.13 56.27
CA MET A 1 -70.74 33.85 55.55
C MET A 1 -69.86 32.83 54.83
N ALA A 2 -69.43 33.14 53.62
CA ALA A 2 -68.47 32.42 52.77
C ALA A 2 -68.91 31.08 52.12
N ARG A 3 -69.43 31.23 50.89
CA ARG A 3 -69.38 30.23 49.79
C ARG A 3 -67.93 29.82 49.51
N GLY A 4 -67.71 28.53 49.28
CA GLY A 4 -66.54 28.00 48.58
C GLY A 4 -66.96 26.86 47.66
N ARG A 5 -67.28 27.21 46.40
CA ARG A 5 -67.61 26.26 45.32
C ARG A 5 -66.45 25.27 45.15
N ARG A 6 -66.70 23.97 45.39
CA ARG A 6 -65.90 22.91 44.78
C ARG A 6 -66.39 22.78 43.35
N GLY A 7 -65.51 23.11 42.39
CA GLY A 7 -65.75 22.84 40.99
C GLY A 7 -65.68 21.34 40.78
N ASP A 8 -66.85 20.70 40.77
CA ASP A 8 -66.99 19.31 40.35
C ASP A 8 -66.61 19.24 38.87
N GLY A 9 -65.44 18.68 38.60
CA GLY A 9 -65.06 18.31 37.25
C GLY A 9 -66.12 17.36 36.71
N LEU A 10 -66.91 17.82 35.73
CA LEU A 10 -67.82 16.96 34.99
C LEU A 10 -67.06 15.68 34.62
N PRO A 11 -67.57 14.48 34.94
CA PRO A 11 -66.84 13.26 34.70
C PRO A 11 -66.58 13.18 33.20
N PHE A 12 -65.31 13.24 32.82
CA PHE A 12 -64.85 13.32 31.43
C PHE A 12 -65.55 12.29 30.52
N GLY A 13 -65.89 11.12 31.08
CA GLY A 13 -66.67 10.08 30.41
C GLY A 13 -68.12 10.47 30.05
N LEU A 14 -68.80 11.27 30.88
CA LEU A 14 -70.15 11.76 30.57
C LEU A 14 -70.10 12.79 29.43
N VAL A 15 -69.10 13.69 29.45
CA VAL A 15 -68.88 14.69 28.40
C VAL A 15 -68.57 14.01 27.06
N LEU A 16 -67.69 13.01 27.05
CA LEU A 16 -67.34 12.25 25.84
C LEU A 16 -68.53 11.46 25.30
N ARG A 17 -69.38 10.91 26.17
CA ARG A 17 -70.59 10.17 25.79
C ARG A 17 -71.65 11.08 25.19
N LEU A 18 -71.84 12.27 25.76
CA LEU A 18 -72.74 13.29 25.20
C LEU A 18 -72.24 13.77 23.84
N ALA A 19 -70.96 14.13 23.73
CA ALA A 19 -70.36 14.59 22.48
C ALA A 19 -70.43 13.54 21.35
N ARG A 20 -70.23 12.26 21.68
CA ARG A 20 -70.39 11.16 20.70
C ARG A 20 -71.84 10.99 20.27
N ALA A 21 -72.79 11.08 21.21
CA ALA A 21 -74.21 10.98 20.88
C ALA A 21 -74.66 12.13 19.96
N ASP A 22 -74.15 13.34 20.21
CA ASP A 22 -74.39 14.53 19.40
C ASP A 22 -73.83 14.39 17.96
N LEU A 23 -72.56 13.97 17.83
CA LEU A 23 -71.94 13.67 16.53
C LEU A 23 -72.68 12.58 15.74
N ALA A 24 -73.21 11.57 16.43
CA ALA A 24 -73.98 10.50 15.79
C ALA A 24 -75.40 10.94 15.38
N HIS A 25 -76.01 11.84 16.15
CA HIS A 25 -77.32 12.40 15.83
C HIS A 25 -77.26 13.29 14.59
N GLU A 26 -76.26 14.18 14.51
CA GLU A 26 -76.03 15.07 13.37
C GLU A 26 -74.93 14.54 12.43
N TRP A 27 -75.08 13.28 12.00
CA TRP A 27 -74.05 12.57 11.24
C TRP A 27 -73.68 13.25 9.91
N VAL A 28 -74.62 13.94 9.25
CA VAL A 28 -74.37 14.65 7.97
C VAL A 28 -73.45 15.87 8.18
N LEU A 29 -73.74 16.69 9.19
CA LEU A 29 -72.92 17.87 9.53
C LEU A 29 -71.55 17.45 10.04
N SER A 30 -71.50 16.40 10.88
CA SER A 30 -70.27 15.80 11.36
C SER A 30 -69.40 15.27 10.22
N LEU A 31 -70.00 14.58 9.23
CA LEU A 31 -69.29 14.11 8.04
C LEU A 31 -68.75 15.28 7.21
N CYS A 32 -69.55 16.34 7.02
CA CYS A 32 -69.12 17.54 6.31
C CYS A 32 -67.91 18.20 6.97
N LEU A 33 -67.92 18.32 8.31
CA LEU A 33 -66.80 18.86 9.08
C LEU A 33 -65.54 18.01 8.95
N VAL A 34 -65.65 16.68 9.08
CA VAL A 34 -64.52 15.76 8.91
C VAL A 34 -63.96 15.84 7.48
N LEU A 35 -64.82 15.90 6.47
CA LEU A 35 -64.40 16.04 5.08
C LEU A 35 -63.73 17.40 4.82
N ALA A 36 -64.21 18.50 5.43
CA ALA A 36 -63.57 19.81 5.32
C ALA A 36 -62.17 19.81 5.93
N VAL A 37 -62.01 19.23 7.13
CA VAL A 37 -60.70 19.07 7.79
C VAL A 37 -59.78 18.17 6.96
N ALA A 38 -60.30 17.03 6.48
CA ALA A 38 -59.55 16.12 5.62
C ALA A 38 -59.15 16.78 4.29
N ALA A 39 -60.00 17.61 3.69
CA ALA A 39 -59.71 18.33 2.45
C ALA A 39 -58.58 19.35 2.60
N VAL A 40 -58.40 19.93 3.80
CA VAL A 40 -57.28 20.84 4.08
C VAL A 40 -56.01 20.08 4.49
N LEU A 41 -56.14 19.03 5.31
CA LEU A 41 -54.99 18.27 5.81
C LEU A 41 -54.39 17.30 4.79
N SER A 42 -55.21 16.65 3.96
CA SER A 42 -54.74 15.63 3.02
C SER A 42 -53.73 16.18 2.01
N PRO A 43 -53.95 17.35 1.37
CA PRO A 43 -52.96 17.92 0.46
C PRO A 43 -51.64 18.28 1.15
N LEU A 44 -51.71 18.78 2.40
CA LEU A 44 -50.51 19.09 3.18
C LEU A 44 -49.72 17.83 3.54
N MET A 45 -50.39 16.78 4.04
CA MET A 45 -49.73 15.51 4.35
C MET A 45 -49.13 14.86 3.11
N LEU A 46 -49.83 14.92 1.97
CA LEU A 46 -49.33 14.40 0.70
C LEU A 46 -48.09 15.17 0.23
N LEU A 47 -48.13 16.51 0.29
CA LEU A 47 -47.00 17.36 -0.04
C LEU A 47 -45.78 17.08 0.86
N PHE A 48 -45.99 16.95 2.17
CA PHE A 48 -44.91 16.63 3.11
C PHE A 48 -44.36 15.22 2.89
N GLY A 49 -45.23 14.23 2.65
CA GLY A 49 -44.83 12.86 2.36
C GLY A 49 -43.94 12.78 1.12
N LEU A 50 -44.33 13.46 0.03
CA LEU A 50 -43.52 13.53 -1.18
C LEU A 50 -42.20 14.29 -0.96
N LYS A 51 -42.24 15.45 -0.30
CA LYS A 51 -41.05 16.27 -0.04
C LYS A 51 -40.02 15.49 0.78
N PHE A 52 -40.42 14.97 1.94
CA PHE A 52 -39.51 14.27 2.83
C PHE A 52 -39.08 12.92 2.26
N GLY A 53 -39.98 12.20 1.59
CA GLY A 53 -39.64 10.95 0.90
C GLY A 53 -38.62 11.14 -0.23
N ALA A 54 -38.79 12.17 -1.05
CA ALA A 54 -37.83 12.49 -2.11
C ALA A 54 -36.47 12.94 -1.55
N ILE A 55 -36.47 13.82 -0.55
CA ILE A 55 -35.24 14.29 0.10
C ILE A 55 -34.50 13.12 0.75
N GLU A 56 -35.21 12.25 1.46
CA GLU A 56 -34.60 11.10 2.12
C GLU A 56 -34.02 10.11 1.12
N THR A 57 -34.70 9.89 -0.01
CA THR A 57 -34.17 9.05 -1.09
C THR A 57 -32.89 9.64 -1.68
N MET A 58 -32.88 10.94 -1.96
CA MET A 58 -31.67 11.63 -2.48
C MET A 58 -30.52 11.58 -1.46
N ARG A 59 -30.82 11.86 -0.19
CA ARG A 59 -29.84 11.81 0.91
C ARG A 59 -29.27 10.40 1.06
N SER A 60 -30.12 9.38 1.11
CA SER A 60 -29.70 7.99 1.24
C SER A 60 -28.83 7.57 0.07
N ARG A 61 -29.19 7.92 -1.17
CA ARG A 61 -28.35 7.63 -2.35
C ARG A 61 -27.00 8.32 -2.26
N LEU A 62 -26.96 9.59 -1.86
CA LEU A 62 -25.73 10.36 -1.75
C LEU A 62 -24.79 9.83 -0.65
N VAL A 63 -25.33 9.50 0.52
CA VAL A 63 -24.56 9.02 1.67
C VAL A 63 -24.06 7.59 1.45
N GLN A 64 -24.85 6.74 0.79
CA GLN A 64 -24.47 5.36 0.54
C GLN A 64 -23.57 5.18 -0.68
N ASP A 65 -23.47 6.18 -1.56
CA ASP A 65 -22.62 6.12 -2.75
C ASP A 65 -21.15 5.78 -2.37
N PRO A 66 -20.60 4.65 -2.85
CA PRO A 66 -19.24 4.23 -2.58
C PRO A 66 -18.20 5.30 -2.89
N ARG A 67 -18.44 6.13 -3.91
CA ARG A 67 -17.53 7.22 -4.31
C ARG A 67 -17.41 8.29 -3.23
N ASN A 68 -18.51 8.58 -2.54
CA ASN A 68 -18.52 9.60 -1.48
C ASN A 68 -17.95 9.07 -0.17
N ARG A 69 -17.84 7.73 -0.05
CA ARG A 69 -17.27 7.02 1.09
C ARG A 69 -15.81 6.60 0.85
N GLU A 70 -15.28 6.86 -0.34
CA GLU A 70 -13.90 6.56 -0.70
C GLU A 70 -12.95 7.49 0.05
N VAL A 71 -11.93 6.93 0.70
CA VAL A 71 -10.86 7.68 1.34
C VAL A 71 -9.56 7.40 0.60
N ARG A 72 -8.99 8.45 0.01
CA ARG A 72 -7.69 8.38 -0.69
C ARG A 72 -6.66 9.24 0.04
N PRO A 73 -5.38 8.80 0.10
CA PRO A 73 -4.33 9.64 0.66
C PRO A 73 -4.11 10.86 -0.24
N MET A 74 -4.05 12.06 0.35
CA MET A 74 -3.78 13.32 -0.37
C MET A 74 -2.36 13.40 -0.94
N THR A 75 -1.44 12.63 -0.37
CA THR A 75 -0.04 12.58 -0.76
C THR A 75 0.42 11.13 -0.89
N SER A 76 1.34 10.87 -1.81
CA SER A 76 1.95 9.55 -1.96
C SER A 76 2.70 9.18 -0.68
N GLN A 77 2.26 8.10 -0.03
CA GLN A 77 2.87 7.56 1.18
C GLN A 77 3.03 6.04 1.05
N THR A 78 4.05 5.51 1.71
CA THR A 78 4.29 4.07 1.75
C THR A 78 3.62 3.47 2.98
N PHE A 79 2.70 2.52 2.74
CA PHE A 79 2.02 1.79 3.79
C PHE A 79 2.54 0.35 3.88
N SER A 80 2.73 -0.14 5.10
CA SER A 80 3.15 -1.54 5.28
C SER A 80 1.96 -2.49 5.02
N ARG A 81 2.26 -3.71 4.54
CA ARG A 81 1.23 -4.76 4.37
C ARG A 81 0.51 -5.10 5.69
N GLN A 82 1.20 -5.01 6.82
CA GLN A 82 0.59 -5.20 8.13
C GLN A 82 -0.45 -4.13 8.43
N TRP A 83 -0.10 -2.86 8.24
CA TRP A 83 -1.00 -1.74 8.47
C TRP A 83 -2.26 -1.82 7.60
N LEU A 84 -2.12 -2.20 6.32
CA LEU A 84 -3.27 -2.40 5.42
C LEU A 84 -4.19 -3.52 5.90
N ARG A 85 -3.65 -4.62 6.42
CA ARG A 85 -4.45 -5.71 7.00
C ARG A 85 -5.18 -5.30 8.27
N GLU A 86 -4.51 -4.55 9.15
CA GLU A 86 -5.12 -4.00 10.36
C GLU A 86 -6.25 -3.02 10.01
N LEU A 87 -6.06 -2.18 8.99
CA LEU A 87 -7.08 -1.27 8.48
C LEU A 87 -8.29 -2.02 7.92
N ALA A 88 -8.05 -3.05 7.11
CA ALA A 88 -9.11 -3.89 6.53
C ALA A 88 -9.90 -4.69 7.58
N GLY A 89 -9.31 -4.94 8.76
CA GLY A 89 -9.97 -5.63 9.87
C GLY A 89 -10.91 -4.76 10.71
N ARG A 90 -11.00 -3.45 10.44
CA ARG A 90 -11.88 -2.55 11.21
C ARG A 90 -13.33 -2.68 10.76
N ALA A 91 -14.26 -2.67 11.71
CA ALA A 91 -15.69 -2.82 11.45
C ALA A 91 -16.31 -1.65 10.65
N ASP A 92 -15.67 -0.48 10.64
CA ASP A 92 -16.13 0.71 9.90
C ASP A 92 -15.55 0.81 8.47
N VAL A 93 -14.71 -0.15 8.07
CA VAL A 93 -14.07 -0.18 6.75
C VAL A 93 -14.69 -1.32 5.93
N ALA A 94 -15.38 -0.96 4.84
CA ALA A 94 -16.02 -1.94 3.98
C ALA A 94 -15.03 -2.65 3.03
N PHE A 95 -14.00 -1.92 2.58
CA PHE A 95 -13.07 -2.40 1.57
C PHE A 95 -11.75 -1.62 1.64
N VAL A 96 -10.63 -2.33 1.40
CA VAL A 96 -9.30 -1.74 1.30
C VAL A 96 -8.59 -2.41 0.14
N VAL A 97 -8.06 -1.60 -0.77
CA VAL A 97 -7.14 -2.04 -1.82
C VAL A 97 -5.93 -1.11 -1.84
N PRO A 98 -4.69 -1.63 -1.82
CA PRO A 98 -3.52 -0.79 -2.03
C PRO A 98 -3.47 -0.31 -3.49
N GLY A 99 -2.74 0.78 -3.72
CA GLY A 99 -2.48 1.29 -5.06
C GLY A 99 -1.01 1.63 -5.24
N ILE A 100 -0.67 1.95 -6.48
CA ILE A 100 0.67 2.41 -6.87
C ILE A 100 0.74 3.95 -6.87
N ARG A 101 1.92 4.52 -7.12
CA ARG A 101 2.09 5.97 -7.25
C ARG A 101 1.23 6.50 -8.40
N GLN A 102 0.57 7.64 -8.21
CA GLN A 102 -0.34 8.23 -9.22
C GLN A 102 0.33 8.48 -10.58
N ILE A 103 1.62 8.83 -10.61
CA ILE A 103 2.37 9.03 -11.85
C ILE A 103 2.57 7.74 -12.66
N ALA A 104 2.53 6.58 -12.00
CA ALA A 104 2.67 5.28 -12.64
C ALA A 104 1.32 4.71 -13.11
N ALA A 105 0.19 5.22 -12.61
CA ALA A 105 -1.15 4.69 -12.78
C ALA A 105 -1.82 5.03 -14.13
N THR A 106 -1.08 4.94 -15.24
CA THR A 106 -1.59 5.22 -16.59
C THR A 106 -1.08 4.22 -17.62
N LEU A 107 -1.92 3.87 -18.59
CA LEU A 107 -1.60 3.03 -19.74
C LEU A 107 -2.25 3.57 -21.02
N GLU A 108 -1.77 3.13 -22.18
CA GLU A 108 -2.48 3.33 -23.45
C GLU A 108 -3.24 2.05 -23.79
N ALA A 109 -4.50 2.17 -24.21
CA ALA A 109 -5.32 1.06 -24.65
C ALA A 109 -5.90 1.33 -26.05
N SER A 110 -6.10 0.27 -26.83
CA SER A 110 -6.82 0.29 -28.11
C SER A 110 -7.60 -1.00 -28.30
N LEU A 111 -8.70 -0.93 -29.06
CA LEU A 111 -9.44 -2.10 -29.52
C LEU A 111 -9.08 -2.37 -30.98
N GLY A 112 -8.33 -3.43 -31.25
CA GLY A 112 -7.79 -3.74 -32.58
C GLY A 112 -7.01 -2.56 -33.19
N ALA A 113 -7.28 -2.24 -34.46
CA ALA A 113 -6.67 -1.09 -35.16
C ALA A 113 -7.33 0.27 -34.83
N GLY A 114 -8.15 0.33 -33.78
CA GLY A 114 -8.84 1.55 -33.34
C GLY A 114 -7.91 2.63 -32.76
N PRO A 115 -8.48 3.78 -32.37
CA PRO A 115 -7.72 4.87 -31.76
C PRO A 115 -7.10 4.43 -30.43
N LYS A 116 -5.89 4.92 -30.17
CA LYS A 116 -5.19 4.73 -28.89
C LYS A 116 -5.70 5.76 -27.89
N LEU A 117 -6.04 5.30 -26.69
CA LEU A 117 -6.55 6.12 -25.61
C LEU A 117 -5.71 5.91 -24.36
N THR A 118 -5.23 7.01 -23.78
CA THR A 118 -4.61 6.97 -22.45
C THR A 118 -5.69 6.82 -21.38
N LEU A 119 -5.55 5.84 -20.52
CA LEU A 119 -6.48 5.51 -19.44
C LEU A 119 -5.76 5.52 -18.09
N ASP A 120 -6.48 5.97 -17.07
CA ASP A 120 -6.06 5.79 -15.68
C ASP A 120 -6.23 4.32 -15.28
N VAL A 121 -5.32 3.82 -14.45
CA VAL A 121 -5.37 2.45 -13.94
C VAL A 121 -5.69 2.52 -12.46
N LEU A 122 -6.83 1.94 -12.08
CA LEU A 122 -7.32 1.92 -10.71
C LEU A 122 -7.27 0.48 -10.17
N PRO A 123 -6.74 0.27 -8.95
CA PRO A 123 -6.74 -1.05 -8.35
C PRO A 123 -8.15 -1.44 -7.92
N THR A 124 -8.49 -2.70 -8.08
CA THR A 124 -9.73 -3.28 -7.53
C THR A 124 -9.46 -4.71 -7.08
N ALA A 125 -10.39 -5.26 -6.30
CA ALA A 125 -10.31 -6.62 -5.78
C ALA A 125 -11.72 -7.15 -5.49
N PRO A 126 -11.88 -8.48 -5.26
CA PRO A 126 -13.15 -9.03 -4.82
C PRO A 126 -13.69 -8.31 -3.57
N GLY A 127 -14.98 -7.97 -3.59
CA GLY A 127 -15.63 -7.22 -2.51
C GLY A 127 -15.60 -5.70 -2.65
N ASP A 128 -15.05 -5.16 -3.75
CA ASP A 128 -15.11 -3.73 -4.06
C ASP A 128 -16.58 -3.26 -4.22
N PRO A 129 -17.07 -2.38 -3.31
CA PRO A 129 -18.46 -1.90 -3.35
C PRO A 129 -18.81 -1.18 -4.65
N LEU A 130 -17.84 -0.48 -5.27
CA LEU A 130 -18.08 0.23 -6.52
C LEU A 130 -18.41 -0.76 -7.65
N LEU A 131 -17.72 -1.89 -7.73
CA LEU A 131 -17.99 -2.91 -8.75
C LEU A 131 -19.29 -3.66 -8.45
N VAL A 132 -19.49 -4.07 -7.19
CA VAL A 132 -20.68 -4.83 -6.74
C VAL A 132 -21.96 -4.05 -7.00
N GLU A 133 -22.03 -2.77 -6.62
CA GLU A 133 -23.21 -1.94 -6.81
C GLU A 133 -23.53 -1.63 -8.28
N ASN A 134 -22.53 -1.76 -9.16
CA ASN A 134 -22.69 -1.59 -10.61
C ASN A 134 -22.80 -2.93 -11.36
N GLY A 135 -22.91 -4.06 -10.65
CA GLY A 135 -23.09 -5.38 -11.24
C GLY A 135 -21.89 -5.88 -12.06
N ALA A 136 -20.70 -5.31 -11.85
CA ALA A 136 -19.48 -5.74 -12.53
C ALA A 136 -18.72 -6.78 -11.70
N PRO A 137 -18.20 -7.86 -12.32
CA PRO A 137 -17.37 -8.82 -11.61
C PRO A 137 -16.00 -8.22 -11.29
N ALA A 138 -15.41 -8.63 -10.16
CA ALA A 138 -14.01 -8.31 -9.89
C ALA A 138 -13.13 -8.97 -10.97
N PRO A 139 -12.24 -8.21 -11.65
CA PRO A 139 -11.39 -8.75 -12.71
C PRO A 139 -10.39 -9.76 -12.14
N GLY A 140 -10.18 -10.86 -12.84
CA GLY A 140 -9.07 -11.79 -12.56
C GLY A 140 -7.78 -11.43 -13.32
N PRO A 141 -6.74 -12.29 -13.25
CA PRO A 141 -5.52 -12.12 -14.04
C PRO A 141 -5.82 -11.98 -15.53
N GLY A 142 -5.21 -10.99 -16.19
CA GLY A 142 -5.44 -10.70 -17.61
C GLY A 142 -6.83 -10.16 -17.95
N GLN A 143 -7.64 -9.80 -16.96
CA GLN A 143 -8.94 -9.17 -17.14
C GLN A 143 -8.96 -7.74 -16.60
N CYS A 144 -9.94 -6.97 -17.04
CA CYS A 144 -10.19 -5.63 -16.52
C CYS A 144 -11.67 -5.26 -16.56
N VAL A 145 -12.05 -4.26 -15.78
CA VAL A 145 -13.36 -3.61 -15.85
C VAL A 145 -13.15 -2.18 -16.33
N LEU A 146 -13.96 -1.71 -17.28
CA LEU A 146 -13.85 -0.35 -17.81
C LEU A 146 -14.85 0.59 -17.14
N SER A 147 -14.49 1.86 -16.99
CA SER A 147 -15.50 2.90 -16.80
C SER A 147 -16.33 3.07 -18.08
N PHE A 148 -17.57 3.55 -17.94
CA PHE A 148 -18.45 3.83 -19.07
C PHE A 148 -17.76 4.69 -20.14
N LEU A 149 -17.13 5.80 -19.74
CA LEU A 149 -16.47 6.73 -20.67
C LEU A 149 -15.25 6.11 -21.37
N ALA A 150 -14.53 5.20 -20.71
CA ALA A 150 -13.43 4.47 -21.32
C ALA A 150 -13.94 3.47 -22.37
N ALA A 151 -14.97 2.70 -22.02
CA ALA A 151 -15.61 1.75 -22.93
C ALA A 151 -16.22 2.47 -24.15
N GLU A 152 -16.94 3.57 -23.94
CA GLU A 152 -17.52 4.40 -24.99
C GLU A 152 -16.44 4.96 -25.93
N SER A 153 -15.37 5.53 -25.39
CA SER A 153 -14.29 6.12 -26.19
C SER A 153 -13.51 5.07 -26.99
N LEU A 154 -13.38 3.84 -26.46
CA LEU A 154 -12.73 2.72 -27.13
C LEU A 154 -13.66 1.95 -28.08
N GLY A 155 -14.97 2.13 -27.97
CA GLY A 155 -15.97 1.26 -28.61
C GLY A 155 -15.98 -0.16 -28.05
N ALA A 156 -15.48 -0.37 -26.83
CA ALA A 156 -15.29 -1.69 -26.22
C ALA A 156 -16.52 -2.17 -25.45
N ARG A 157 -16.73 -3.48 -25.43
CA ARG A 157 -17.81 -4.19 -24.75
C ARG A 157 -17.26 -5.32 -23.89
N VAL A 158 -18.11 -5.85 -23.02
CA VAL A 158 -17.78 -7.04 -22.24
C VAL A 158 -17.45 -8.21 -23.17
N GLY A 159 -16.32 -8.86 -22.92
CA GLY A 159 -15.79 -9.95 -23.72
C GLY A 159 -14.68 -9.55 -24.69
N ASP A 160 -14.55 -8.27 -25.02
CA ASP A 160 -13.54 -7.79 -25.96
C ASP A 160 -12.12 -7.91 -25.40
N ALA A 161 -11.14 -8.00 -26.31
CA ALA A 161 -9.73 -8.01 -25.99
C ALA A 161 -9.10 -6.65 -26.33
N LEU A 162 -8.66 -5.94 -25.30
CA LEU A 162 -7.93 -4.69 -25.42
C LEU A 162 -6.44 -4.96 -25.59
N GLU A 163 -5.83 -4.24 -26.52
CA GLU A 163 -4.38 -4.15 -26.63
C GLU A 163 -3.90 -2.99 -25.77
N VAL A 164 -3.06 -3.28 -24.80
CA VAL A 164 -2.59 -2.34 -23.78
C VAL A 164 -1.09 -2.16 -23.92
N LYS A 165 -0.65 -0.90 -23.86
CA LYS A 165 0.75 -0.50 -23.96
C LYS A 165 1.12 0.40 -22.78
N VAL A 166 2.17 0.01 -22.06
CA VAL A 166 2.75 0.76 -20.95
C VAL A 166 4.06 1.34 -21.42
N LYS A 167 4.16 2.67 -21.46
CA LYS A 167 5.37 3.36 -21.93
C LYS A 167 6.25 3.77 -20.75
N ARG A 168 7.56 3.68 -20.96
CA ARG A 168 8.58 4.27 -20.07
C ARG A 168 9.66 4.96 -20.89
N LEU A 169 10.35 5.91 -20.27
CA LEU A 169 11.56 6.53 -20.81
C LEU A 169 12.76 5.97 -20.02
N ARG A 170 13.67 5.29 -20.71
CA ARG A 170 14.90 4.75 -20.11
C ARG A 170 16.11 5.42 -20.76
N GLY A 171 16.82 6.25 -19.98
CA GLY A 171 17.83 7.15 -20.54
C GLY A 171 17.21 8.07 -21.60
N SER A 172 17.56 7.85 -22.86
CA SER A 172 17.01 8.62 -24.01
C SER A 172 16.10 7.79 -24.92
N ARG A 173 15.75 6.55 -24.54
CA ARG A 173 14.93 5.64 -25.37
C ARG A 173 13.57 5.40 -24.76
N PHE A 174 12.53 5.49 -25.58
CA PHE A 174 11.20 5.03 -25.20
C PHE A 174 11.11 3.52 -25.35
N GLU A 175 10.68 2.87 -24.30
CA GLU A 175 10.41 1.44 -24.28
C GLU A 175 8.94 1.22 -23.97
N SER A 176 8.39 0.08 -24.38
CA SER A 176 6.99 -0.24 -24.21
C SER A 176 6.80 -1.70 -23.81
N GLY A 177 6.08 -1.91 -22.71
CA GLY A 177 5.52 -3.21 -22.36
C GLY A 177 4.14 -3.33 -22.99
N GLU A 178 3.86 -4.45 -23.65
CA GLU A 178 2.55 -4.71 -24.26
C GLU A 178 1.89 -5.89 -23.56
N LEU A 179 0.58 -5.82 -23.37
CA LEU A 179 -0.23 -6.94 -22.92
C LEU A 179 -1.64 -6.89 -23.52
N ARG A 180 -2.37 -7.99 -23.44
CA ARG A 180 -3.79 -8.05 -23.80
C ARG A 180 -4.65 -8.22 -22.56
N LEU A 181 -5.69 -7.41 -22.43
CA LEU A 181 -6.66 -7.49 -21.34
C LEU A 181 -8.05 -7.83 -21.88
N ARG A 182 -8.72 -8.79 -21.26
CA ARG A 182 -10.13 -9.07 -21.56
C ARG A 182 -11.05 -8.20 -20.72
N VAL A 183 -12.03 -7.55 -21.35
CA VAL A 183 -13.04 -6.76 -20.65
C VAL A 183 -14.03 -7.70 -19.95
N ALA A 184 -13.97 -7.76 -18.62
CA ALA A 184 -14.86 -8.57 -17.79
C ALA A 184 -16.16 -7.82 -17.43
N GLY A 185 -16.15 -6.49 -17.46
CA GLY A 185 -17.30 -5.66 -17.11
C GLY A 185 -17.13 -4.22 -17.60
N VAL A 186 -18.25 -3.51 -17.71
CA VAL A 186 -18.28 -2.06 -17.93
C VAL A 186 -19.19 -1.46 -16.86
N LEU A 187 -18.68 -0.49 -16.11
CA LEU A 187 -19.44 0.19 -15.06
C LEU A 187 -20.47 1.16 -15.65
N ASP A 188 -21.49 1.48 -14.87
CA ASP A 188 -22.48 2.51 -15.22
C ASP A 188 -21.82 3.90 -15.36
N GLN A 189 -22.43 4.79 -16.15
CA GLN A 189 -21.96 6.16 -16.34
C GLN A 189 -21.81 6.94 -15.02
N ARG A 190 -22.66 6.65 -14.03
CA ARG A 190 -22.59 7.30 -12.71
C ARG A 190 -21.43 6.78 -11.84
N ALA A 191 -20.83 5.64 -12.17
CA ALA A 191 -19.80 5.02 -11.35
C ALA A 191 -18.47 5.78 -11.38
N SER A 192 -18.12 6.40 -12.51
CA SER A 192 -16.87 7.14 -12.65
C SER A 192 -16.94 8.19 -13.76
N ALA A 193 -16.44 9.39 -13.46
CA ALA A 193 -16.20 10.43 -14.45
C ALA A 193 -14.83 10.29 -15.15
N LEU A 194 -13.95 9.40 -14.66
CA LEU A 194 -12.64 9.14 -15.24
C LEU A 194 -12.73 8.10 -16.35
N LYS A 195 -11.90 8.27 -17.39
CA LYS A 195 -11.61 7.21 -18.36
C LYS A 195 -10.59 6.26 -17.74
N ALA A 196 -11.09 5.20 -17.11
CA ALA A 196 -10.27 4.34 -16.25
C ALA A 196 -10.47 2.86 -16.56
N VAL A 197 -9.41 2.10 -16.29
CA VAL A 197 -9.38 0.64 -16.25
C VAL A 197 -9.22 0.23 -14.80
N TYR A 198 -10.18 -0.54 -14.28
CA TYR A 198 -10.09 -1.20 -12.99
C TYR A 198 -9.45 -2.57 -13.21
N ALA A 199 -8.34 -2.82 -12.53
CA ALA A 199 -7.56 -4.04 -12.70
C ALA A 199 -7.04 -4.58 -11.35
N PRO A 200 -6.64 -5.87 -11.30
CA PRO A 200 -6.04 -6.46 -10.11
C PRO A 200 -4.74 -5.74 -9.73
N LEU A 201 -4.45 -5.67 -8.43
CA LEU A 201 -3.25 -5.03 -7.89
C LEU A 201 -1.97 -5.52 -8.58
N GLU A 202 -1.89 -6.80 -8.89
CA GLU A 202 -0.73 -7.45 -9.51
C GLU A 202 -0.37 -6.80 -10.85
N LEU A 203 -1.37 -6.40 -11.64
CA LEU A 203 -1.13 -5.67 -12.89
C LEU A 203 -0.59 -4.26 -12.62
N LEU A 204 -1.11 -3.58 -11.61
CA LEU A 204 -0.64 -2.25 -11.25
C LEU A 204 0.80 -2.30 -10.74
N GLU A 205 1.14 -3.25 -9.88
CA GLU A 205 2.52 -3.48 -9.41
C GLU A 205 3.46 -3.77 -10.59
N ALA A 206 3.03 -4.60 -11.55
CA ALA A 206 3.79 -4.83 -12.79
C ALA A 206 4.00 -3.55 -13.61
N ILE A 207 2.98 -2.71 -13.76
CA ILE A 207 3.08 -1.41 -14.46
C ILE A 207 4.07 -0.49 -13.74
N GLU A 208 3.99 -0.40 -12.42
CA GLU A 208 4.89 0.44 -11.61
C GLU A 208 6.34 -0.06 -11.70
N ASN A 209 6.58 -1.36 -11.48
CA ASN A 209 7.89 -1.97 -11.60
C ASN A 209 8.51 -1.71 -12.98
N TYR A 210 7.72 -1.89 -14.05
CA TYR A 210 8.18 -1.60 -15.39
C TYR A 210 8.55 -0.13 -15.58
N LYS A 211 7.71 0.81 -15.12
CA LYS A 211 8.00 2.24 -15.19
C LYS A 211 9.22 2.66 -14.35
N ASP A 212 9.49 1.94 -13.26
CA ASP A 212 10.68 2.12 -12.42
C ASP A 212 11.95 1.48 -13.04
N GLY A 213 11.84 0.85 -14.21
CA GLY A 213 12.98 0.30 -14.97
C GLY A 213 13.23 -1.20 -14.73
N LEU A 214 12.45 -1.83 -13.85
CA LEU A 214 12.58 -3.24 -13.53
C LEU A 214 12.01 -4.12 -14.64
N ALA A 215 12.50 -5.35 -14.71
CA ALA A 215 11.92 -6.41 -15.53
C ALA A 215 10.60 -6.89 -14.91
N VAL A 216 9.66 -7.29 -15.75
CA VAL A 216 8.42 -7.96 -15.35
C VAL A 216 8.34 -9.29 -16.10
N PRO A 217 9.00 -10.36 -15.61
CA PRO A 217 9.11 -11.64 -16.31
C PRO A 217 7.75 -12.29 -16.60
N GLU A 218 6.78 -12.10 -15.72
CA GLU A 218 5.43 -12.67 -15.83
C GLU A 218 4.69 -12.17 -17.07
N LEU A 219 5.03 -10.95 -17.53
CA LEU A 219 4.49 -10.34 -18.74
C LEU A 219 5.51 -10.28 -19.89
N GLY A 220 6.70 -10.87 -19.69
CA GLY A 220 7.79 -10.86 -20.67
C GLY A 220 8.38 -9.47 -20.93
N TRP A 221 8.22 -8.52 -20.02
CA TRP A 221 8.72 -7.16 -20.21
C TRP A 221 10.17 -7.05 -19.74
N PRO A 222 11.09 -6.57 -20.60
CA PRO A 222 12.50 -6.47 -20.27
C PRO A 222 12.75 -5.35 -19.26
N GLY A 223 13.83 -5.46 -18.50
CA GLY A 223 14.26 -4.44 -17.54
C GLY A 223 15.38 -4.96 -16.67
N ASP A 224 15.71 -4.19 -15.63
CA ASP A 224 16.71 -4.60 -14.65
C ASP A 224 16.12 -5.65 -13.70
N ALA A 225 16.93 -6.61 -13.27
CA ALA A 225 16.50 -7.53 -12.23
C ALA A 225 16.18 -6.71 -10.96
N PRO A 226 15.08 -7.00 -10.25
CA PRO A 226 14.79 -6.34 -8.99
C PRO A 226 15.94 -6.57 -8.01
N GLU A 227 16.75 -5.54 -7.81
CA GLU A 227 17.86 -5.59 -6.87
C GLU A 227 17.30 -5.30 -5.49
N ALA A 228 17.26 -6.33 -4.63
CA ALA A 228 16.91 -6.12 -3.24
C ALA A 228 17.98 -5.24 -2.60
N TYR A 229 17.62 -4.01 -2.21
CA TYR A 229 18.52 -3.16 -1.47
C TYR A 229 18.90 -3.85 -0.16
N PRO A 230 20.20 -3.99 0.16
CA PRO A 230 20.60 -4.67 1.36
C PRO A 230 20.20 -3.82 2.57
N VAL A 231 19.41 -4.42 3.45
CA VAL A 231 19.07 -3.87 4.77
C VAL A 231 19.75 -4.68 5.85
N PHE A 232 20.11 -4.02 6.94
CA PHE A 232 20.94 -4.57 8.01
C PHE A 232 20.26 -4.36 9.36
N ASP A 233 20.25 -5.40 10.19
CA ASP A 233 19.80 -5.32 11.59
C ASP A 233 20.91 -4.76 12.49
N GLY A 234 22.15 -4.79 12.03
CA GLY A 234 23.27 -4.17 12.73
C GLY A 234 24.55 -4.19 11.92
N VAL A 235 25.61 -3.67 12.53
CA VAL A 235 26.97 -3.75 12.02
C VAL A 235 27.89 -4.18 13.15
N VAL A 236 28.72 -5.19 12.88
CA VAL A 236 29.82 -5.58 13.75
C VAL A 236 31.01 -4.69 13.42
N VAL A 237 31.53 -4.02 14.44
CA VAL A 237 32.70 -3.16 14.37
C VAL A 237 33.83 -3.85 15.14
N ALA A 238 34.89 -4.24 14.43
CA ALA A 238 36.08 -4.81 15.03
C ALA A 238 37.25 -3.82 14.93
N LEU A 239 37.92 -3.56 16.06
CA LEU A 239 39.02 -2.61 16.20
C LEU A 239 40.19 -3.24 16.97
N GLY A 240 41.43 -2.86 16.67
CA GLY A 240 42.60 -3.27 17.46
C GLY A 240 42.74 -2.55 18.82
N ARG A 241 41.82 -1.64 19.14
CA ARG A 241 41.82 -0.84 20.38
C ARG A 241 40.41 -0.68 20.92
N GLU A 242 40.29 -0.34 22.19
CA GLU A 242 38.99 0.04 22.77
C GLU A 242 38.54 1.43 22.29
N LEU A 243 37.25 1.55 22.01
CA LEU A 243 36.60 2.83 21.73
C LEU A 243 36.41 3.61 23.03
N GLY A 244 36.62 4.92 22.95
CA GLY A 244 36.19 5.82 24.01
C GLY A 244 34.66 5.94 24.05
N LYS A 245 34.08 6.33 25.19
CA LYS A 245 32.63 6.52 25.35
C LYS A 245 32.02 7.49 24.33
N LEU A 246 32.77 8.53 23.94
CA LEU A 246 32.32 9.48 22.92
C LEU A 246 32.24 8.85 21.53
N ASP A 247 33.21 8.00 21.19
CA ASP A 247 33.23 7.30 19.91
C ASP A 247 32.12 6.25 19.84
N GLU A 248 31.82 5.57 20.95
CA GLU A 248 30.66 4.67 21.04
C GLU A 248 29.34 5.41 20.79
N LEU A 249 29.13 6.57 21.41
CA LEU A 249 27.95 7.41 21.16
C LEU A 249 27.88 7.90 19.71
N ARG A 250 29.04 8.19 19.11
CA ARG A 250 29.15 8.50 17.67
C ARG A 250 28.81 7.31 16.79
N LEU A 251 28.77 6.06 17.24
CA LEU A 251 28.32 4.98 16.35
C LEU A 251 26.79 4.91 16.24
N ILE A 252 26.08 5.55 17.16
CA ILE A 252 24.62 5.52 17.27
C ILE A 252 23.98 6.82 16.76
N ASN A 253 24.54 7.98 17.14
CA ASN A 253 23.81 9.25 17.03
C ASN A 253 23.67 9.73 15.57
N GLY A 254 22.52 9.55 14.91
CA GLY A 254 22.31 9.99 13.53
C GLY A 254 22.94 9.06 12.47
N THR A 255 23.14 7.79 12.80
CA THR A 255 23.52 6.70 11.86
C THR A 255 22.36 5.76 11.57
N GLY A 256 21.18 5.95 12.17
CA GLY A 256 20.05 5.02 12.06
C GLY A 256 20.12 3.83 13.04
N PHE A 257 21.28 3.57 13.63
CA PHE A 257 21.43 2.59 14.70
C PHE A 257 20.98 3.15 16.05
N GLY A 258 20.60 2.27 16.98
CA GLY A 258 20.01 2.66 18.28
C GLY A 258 20.65 2.02 19.50
N LYS A 259 21.40 0.94 19.33
CA LYS A 259 21.94 0.16 20.44
C LYS A 259 23.35 -0.30 20.14
N LEU A 260 24.24 -0.21 21.13
CA LEU A 260 25.61 -0.73 21.04
C LEU A 260 25.83 -1.74 22.16
N THR A 261 26.35 -2.90 21.81
CA THR A 261 26.70 -3.97 22.74
C THR A 261 28.14 -4.43 22.50
N ARG A 262 28.72 -5.10 23.50
CA ARG A 262 30.09 -5.62 23.48
C ARG A 262 30.04 -7.14 23.65
N PRO A 263 29.62 -7.89 22.61
CA PRO A 263 29.45 -9.33 22.72
C PRO A 263 30.78 -10.02 22.98
N SER A 264 30.75 -11.10 23.77
CA SER A 264 31.93 -11.97 23.89
C SER A 264 32.24 -12.64 22.53
N PRO A 265 33.49 -13.08 22.26
CA PRO A 265 33.82 -13.76 21.00
C PRO A 265 32.92 -14.98 20.72
N ALA A 266 32.55 -15.74 21.76
CA ALA A 266 31.63 -16.87 21.64
C ALA A 266 30.19 -16.43 21.31
N GLU A 267 29.73 -15.33 21.90
CA GLU A 267 28.41 -14.76 21.63
C GLU A 267 28.31 -14.18 20.22
N LEU A 268 29.34 -13.46 19.77
CA LEU A 268 29.43 -12.96 18.41
C LEU A 268 29.37 -14.09 17.38
N ALA A 269 30.12 -15.18 17.62
CA ALA A 269 30.11 -16.34 16.74
C ALA A 269 28.73 -17.01 16.67
N ARG A 270 27.99 -17.06 17.78
CA ARG A 270 26.61 -17.57 17.80
C ARG A 270 25.64 -16.66 17.04
N LEU A 271 25.79 -15.33 17.18
CA LEU A 271 24.88 -14.35 16.59
C LEU A 271 25.10 -14.16 15.08
N THR A 272 26.35 -14.17 14.65
CA THR A 272 26.76 -13.73 13.30
C THR A 272 27.38 -14.84 12.46
N GLY A 273 27.75 -15.97 13.08
CA GLY A 273 28.51 -17.04 12.45
C GLY A 273 30.02 -16.76 12.29
N TYR A 274 30.48 -15.53 12.56
CA TYR A 274 31.89 -15.16 12.40
C TYR A 274 32.73 -15.40 13.64
N ARG A 275 33.93 -15.94 13.43
CA ARG A 275 34.97 -16.03 14.46
C ARG A 275 35.92 -14.86 14.28
N VAL A 276 36.02 -14.03 15.30
CA VAL A 276 36.96 -12.90 15.34
C VAL A 276 38.10 -13.28 16.28
N ASP A 277 39.33 -12.94 15.89
CA ASP A 277 40.53 -13.14 16.70
C ASP A 277 40.39 -12.36 18.03
N PRO A 278 40.68 -12.97 19.20
CA PRO A 278 40.63 -12.31 20.50
C PRO A 278 41.45 -11.01 20.62
N ALA A 279 42.43 -10.80 19.74
CA ALA A 279 43.19 -9.56 19.66
C ALA A 279 42.32 -8.33 19.31
N TRP A 280 41.16 -8.54 18.67
CA TRP A 280 40.25 -7.47 18.27
C TRP A 280 39.20 -7.19 19.35
N ARG A 281 38.90 -5.92 19.55
CA ARG A 281 37.76 -5.44 20.33
C ARG A 281 36.57 -5.33 19.41
N VAL A 282 35.48 -6.00 19.78
CA VAL A 282 34.28 -6.10 18.96
C VAL A 282 33.11 -5.39 19.61
N TYR A 283 32.41 -4.61 18.79
CA TYR A 283 31.19 -3.92 19.13
C TYR A 283 30.11 -4.33 18.14
N LEU A 284 28.92 -4.63 18.64
CA LEU A 284 27.74 -4.87 17.80
C LEU A 284 26.81 -3.67 17.93
N VAL A 285 26.63 -2.96 16.81
CA VAL A 285 25.79 -1.77 16.71
C VAL A 285 24.50 -2.16 16.00
N GLU A 286 23.39 -2.23 16.75
CA GLU A 286 22.10 -2.73 16.28
C GLU A 286 21.13 -1.58 15.93
N ALA A 287 20.27 -1.85 14.95
CA ALA A 287 19.18 -0.96 14.57
C ALA A 287 18.13 -0.88 15.68
N ALA A 288 17.51 0.30 15.86
CA ALA A 288 16.61 0.53 16.99
C ALA A 288 15.27 -0.20 16.85
N LYS A 289 14.59 -0.01 15.70
CA LYS A 289 13.21 -0.46 15.47
C LYS A 289 13.00 -1.12 14.11
N ARG A 290 13.77 -0.73 13.09
CA ARG A 290 13.66 -1.23 11.72
C ARG A 290 15.07 -1.46 11.17
N PRO A 291 15.28 -2.46 10.31
CA PRO A 291 16.52 -2.61 9.56
C PRO A 291 16.91 -1.31 8.85
N VAL A 292 18.20 -1.04 8.77
CA VAL A 292 18.76 0.18 8.16
C VAL A 292 19.43 -0.15 6.83
N GLY A 293 19.53 0.81 5.91
CA GLY A 293 20.16 0.59 4.62
C GLY A 293 21.68 0.73 4.66
N LEU A 294 22.30 0.58 3.49
CA LEU A 294 23.75 0.69 3.30
C LEU A 294 24.31 2.08 3.70
N GLU A 295 23.53 3.14 3.53
CA GLU A 295 23.89 4.50 3.93
C GLU A 295 24.24 4.61 5.42
N SER A 296 23.52 3.84 6.26
CA SER A 296 23.72 3.80 7.70
C SER A 296 25.05 3.11 8.07
N VAL A 297 25.39 2.02 7.36
CA VAL A 297 26.70 1.36 7.49
C VAL A 297 27.84 2.27 7.04
N LEU A 298 27.66 2.97 5.92
CA LEU A 298 28.66 3.92 5.42
C LEU A 298 28.85 5.11 6.37
N ALA A 299 27.80 5.58 7.02
CA ALA A 299 27.90 6.61 8.06
C ALA A 299 28.76 6.14 9.24
N VAL A 300 28.64 4.88 9.66
CA VAL A 300 29.51 4.28 10.68
C VAL A 300 30.97 4.19 10.19
N LYS A 301 31.19 3.80 8.92
CA LYS A 301 32.52 3.76 8.29
C LYS A 301 33.20 5.12 8.32
N GLU A 302 32.49 6.18 7.95
CA GLU A 302 33.05 7.53 7.92
C GLU A 302 33.41 8.04 9.33
N ARG A 303 32.60 7.73 10.34
CA ARG A 303 32.89 8.12 11.73
C ARG A 303 34.08 7.40 12.34
N LEU A 304 34.41 6.23 11.83
CA LEU A 304 35.57 5.42 12.24
C LEU A 304 36.76 5.58 11.28
N ARG A 305 36.73 6.57 10.38
CA ARG A 305 37.81 6.81 9.44
C ARG A 305 39.14 7.05 10.17
N GLY A 306 40.20 6.40 9.68
CA GLY A 306 41.54 6.48 10.26
C GLY A 306 41.78 5.60 11.51
N THR A 307 40.77 4.86 11.99
CA THR A 307 40.92 3.98 13.17
C THR A 307 41.34 2.54 12.82
N GLY A 308 41.33 2.18 11.53
CA GLY A 308 41.56 0.80 11.09
C GLY A 308 40.41 -0.16 11.39
N ALA A 309 39.21 0.36 11.67
CA ALA A 309 38.02 -0.45 11.95
C ALA A 309 37.66 -1.35 10.78
N PHE A 310 37.38 -2.61 11.09
CA PHE A 310 36.72 -3.53 10.17
C PHE A 310 35.22 -3.54 10.46
N LEU A 311 34.42 -3.33 9.41
CA LEU A 311 32.96 -3.33 9.50
C LEU A 311 32.40 -4.54 8.78
N LEU A 312 31.50 -5.23 9.47
CA LEU A 312 30.83 -6.40 8.95
C LEU A 312 29.33 -6.23 9.16
N PRO A 313 28.59 -5.84 8.09
CA PRO A 313 27.15 -5.70 8.16
C PRO A 313 26.49 -7.02 8.53
N TRP A 314 25.45 -6.95 9.35
CA TRP A 314 24.82 -8.12 9.94
C TRP A 314 23.30 -8.01 9.83
N THR A 315 22.66 -9.16 9.59
CA THR A 315 21.21 -9.32 9.60
C THR A 315 20.87 -10.43 10.58
N ARG A 316 19.77 -10.27 11.30
CA ARG A 316 19.24 -11.33 12.16
C ARG A 316 18.76 -12.45 11.24
N ALA A 317 19.16 -13.69 11.57
CA ALA A 317 18.97 -14.91 10.79
C ALA A 317 17.77 -14.85 9.82
N VAL A 318 18.05 -14.70 8.52
CA VAL A 318 17.03 -14.78 7.48
C VAL A 318 16.90 -16.24 7.10
N ALA A 319 15.77 -16.85 7.45
CA ALA A 319 15.46 -18.21 7.01
C ALA A 319 15.17 -18.19 5.50
N ALA A 320 16.09 -18.74 4.72
CA ALA A 320 15.93 -19.02 3.31
C ALA A 320 15.43 -20.45 3.12
N ARG A 321 14.52 -20.65 2.16
CA ARG A 321 14.12 -21.99 1.70
C ARG A 321 14.82 -22.26 0.38
N LEU A 322 15.45 -23.42 0.28
CA LEU A 322 15.96 -23.97 -0.97
C LEU A 322 14.81 -24.67 -1.65
N LEU A 323 14.48 -24.23 -2.85
CA LEU A 323 13.47 -24.88 -3.69
C LEU A 323 14.20 -25.72 -4.75
N ALA A 324 13.73 -26.95 -4.96
CA ALA A 324 14.13 -27.77 -6.09
C ALA A 324 13.55 -27.18 -7.40
N ALA A 325 14.04 -27.66 -8.55
CA ALA A 325 13.62 -27.17 -9.86
C ALA A 325 12.12 -27.35 -10.16
N ASP A 326 11.45 -28.25 -9.43
CA ASP A 326 10.01 -28.50 -9.49
C ASP A 326 9.20 -27.63 -8.49
N GLY A 327 9.86 -26.74 -7.75
CA GLY A 327 9.26 -25.87 -6.74
C GLY A 327 9.03 -26.54 -5.38
N SER A 328 9.39 -27.81 -5.20
CA SER A 328 9.33 -28.48 -3.90
C SER A 328 10.43 -27.98 -2.95
N GLU A 329 10.16 -27.94 -1.64
CA GLU A 329 11.15 -27.48 -0.66
C GLU A 329 12.26 -28.54 -0.48
N ALA A 330 13.44 -28.24 -1.00
CA ALA A 330 14.64 -29.08 -0.92
C ALA A 330 15.38 -28.93 0.42
N GLY A 331 15.11 -27.85 1.18
CA GLY A 331 15.66 -27.64 2.51
C GLY A 331 15.56 -26.18 2.97
N SER A 332 16.08 -25.89 4.16
CA SER A 332 16.13 -24.53 4.71
C SER A 332 17.56 -24.14 5.10
N LEU A 333 17.95 -22.90 4.83
CA LEU A 333 19.24 -22.32 5.19
C LEU A 333 19.02 -21.04 6.00
N ASN A 334 19.78 -20.82 7.07
CA ASN A 334 19.75 -19.54 7.77
C ASN A 334 20.89 -18.66 7.28
N VAL A 335 20.55 -17.51 6.68
CA VAL A 335 21.53 -16.47 6.32
C VAL A 335 21.80 -15.65 7.58
N LEU A 336 22.96 -15.86 8.19
CA LEU A 336 23.36 -15.22 9.45
C LEU A 336 24.08 -13.89 9.26
N ALA A 337 24.72 -13.68 8.10
CA ALA A 337 25.37 -12.42 7.75
C ALA A 337 25.80 -12.38 6.27
N LEU A 338 26.01 -11.17 5.75
CA LEU A 338 26.60 -10.92 4.44
C LEU A 338 28.10 -10.64 4.61
N GLY A 339 28.93 -11.18 3.71
CA GLY A 339 30.39 -10.95 3.73
C GLY A 339 30.77 -9.47 3.68
N PRO A 340 32.03 -9.12 3.97
CA PRO A 340 32.48 -7.74 3.92
C PRO A 340 32.15 -7.12 2.55
N LEU A 341 31.58 -5.91 2.56
CA LEU A 341 31.30 -5.13 1.35
C LEU A 341 32.59 -5.04 0.54
N ALA A 342 32.61 -5.70 -0.62
CA ALA A 342 33.81 -5.83 -1.43
C ALA A 342 34.16 -4.48 -2.08
N GLU A 343 34.98 -3.69 -1.39
CA GLU A 343 35.86 -2.72 -2.03
C GLU A 343 37.27 -2.87 -1.46
N GLY A 344 38.18 -3.42 -2.26
CA GLY A 344 39.62 -3.44 -1.99
C GLY A 344 40.01 -4.16 -0.71
N ALA A 345 40.08 -5.49 -0.75
CA ALA A 345 40.66 -6.32 0.31
C ALA A 345 42.17 -6.04 0.48
N GLY A 346 42.51 -4.92 1.12
CA GLY A 346 43.80 -4.70 1.73
C GLY A 346 43.94 -5.62 2.94
N ARG A 347 44.47 -6.83 2.72
CA ARG A 347 45.06 -7.61 3.82
C ARG A 347 46.03 -6.69 4.58
N PRO A 348 46.08 -6.73 5.92
CA PRO A 348 47.16 -6.05 6.64
C PRO A 348 48.49 -6.62 6.13
N ARG A 349 49.32 -5.75 5.53
CA ARG A 349 50.68 -6.13 5.13
C ARG A 349 51.42 -6.58 6.38
N ALA A 350 51.69 -7.88 6.47
CA ALA A 350 52.70 -8.39 7.38
C ALA A 350 54.01 -7.64 7.09
N SER A 351 54.57 -6.99 8.11
CA SER A 351 55.86 -6.33 8.07
C SER A 351 56.94 -7.38 7.79
N ASN A 352 57.30 -7.58 6.52
CA ASN A 352 58.33 -8.54 6.18
C ASN A 352 59.70 -7.90 6.42
N GLN A 353 60.42 -8.51 7.34
CA GLN A 353 61.77 -8.16 7.74
C GLN A 353 62.72 -8.20 6.53
N ARG A 354 63.63 -7.23 6.49
CA ARG A 354 64.78 -7.21 5.58
C ARG A 354 65.62 -8.48 5.75
N ARG A 355 66.06 -9.09 4.64
CA ARG A 355 67.49 -9.36 4.30
C ARG A 355 67.65 -10.10 2.94
N PRO A 356 68.86 -10.16 2.33
CA PRO A 356 69.07 -9.62 0.99
C PRO A 356 69.56 -10.63 -0.05
N GLY A 357 69.54 -10.20 -1.32
CA GLY A 357 70.52 -10.59 -2.32
C GLY A 357 70.07 -11.61 -3.36
N ARG A 358 69.90 -11.15 -4.61
CA ARG A 358 70.72 -11.57 -5.75
C ARG A 358 70.41 -10.70 -6.97
N ARG A 359 71.48 -10.38 -7.70
CA ARG A 359 71.51 -9.47 -8.86
C ARG A 359 71.05 -10.16 -10.15
N ALA A 360 70.75 -9.29 -11.13
CA ALA A 360 70.98 -9.43 -12.58
C ALA A 360 69.89 -10.23 -13.34
N ARG A 361 69.40 -9.84 -14.52
CA ARG A 361 69.86 -8.95 -15.61
C ARG A 361 68.64 -8.39 -16.37
N GLU A 362 68.67 -7.11 -16.77
CA GLU A 362 68.59 -6.62 -18.17
C GLU A 362 67.72 -7.44 -19.14
N TRP A 363 66.66 -6.81 -19.70
CA TRP A 363 66.66 -6.30 -21.08
C TRP A 363 65.44 -5.38 -21.35
N SER A 364 65.66 -4.38 -22.20
CA SER A 364 64.80 -3.23 -22.51
C SER A 364 64.05 -3.47 -23.85
N PRO A 365 63.32 -2.51 -24.46
CA PRO A 365 61.91 -2.70 -24.82
C PRO A 365 61.65 -2.64 -26.35
N ASN A 366 60.35 -2.60 -26.68
CA ASN A 366 59.75 -1.88 -27.82
C ASN A 366 59.50 -2.71 -29.11
N PRO A 367 58.74 -2.18 -30.09
CA PRO A 367 57.30 -1.83 -30.08
C PRO A 367 56.54 -2.46 -31.26
N ARG A 368 55.19 -2.38 -31.25
CA ARG A 368 54.39 -1.75 -32.32
C ARG A 368 53.11 -1.20 -31.74
#